data_AF-A0A1V6QFB3-F1
#
_entry.id   AF-A0A1V6QFB3-F1
#
_cell.length_a   1.000
_cell.length_b   1.000
_cell.length_c   1.000
_cell.angle_alpha   90.00
_cell.angle_beta   90.00
_cell.angle_gamma   90.00
#
_symmetry.space_group_name_H-M   'P 1'
#
loop_
_entity.id
_entity.type
_entity.pdbx_description
1 polymer ?
#
loop_
_entity_poly.entity_id
_entity_poly.type
_entity_poly.pdbx_seq_one_letter_code
_entity_poly.pdbx_strand_id
1 'polypeptide(L)'
;MAEPVIGMGAPHDHDYHAVEQWIAANCNQATDLPATGAFELPVIEPALNLDSNFGLWYSQVVQILKWHNLYRLVDPDQKRPFRDHPNSALWLQLTKQVRAWLGRCIDPDLEQELVVEDNKVEYADEFMRVLKDHMKSSRRGAIKRACFDIWDARLEDLPTIREFVSVLKQRLHSASDLEANILPYHALIVMLRQLETVPTLDAFAMSEIRKLEARANPVADTTMADFYDVCTAILNYVKEKELDPEVATPSAHSKAVDFLRKRNTHRLAY
;
A
#
# COMPACT_ATOMS: atom_id res chain seq x y z
N MET A 1 11.98 27.57 34.34
CA MET A 1 11.02 26.48 34.58
C MET A 1 10.20 26.34 33.32
N ALA A 2 10.04 25.14 32.76
CA ALA A 2 9.14 24.96 31.61
C ALA A 2 7.71 25.18 32.08
N GLU A 3 6.92 25.94 31.32
CA GLU A 3 5.49 26.09 31.60
C GLU A 3 4.80 24.73 31.46
N PRO A 4 3.84 24.40 32.35
CA PRO A 4 3.12 23.14 32.26
C PRO A 4 2.29 23.15 30.97
N VAL A 5 2.33 22.05 30.21
CA VAL A 5 1.61 21.95 28.93
C VAL A 5 0.18 21.44 29.12
N ILE A 6 -0.13 20.81 30.26
CA ILE A 6 -1.47 20.38 30.62
C ILE A 6 -1.75 20.65 32.10
N GLY A 7 -2.99 20.99 32.44
CA GLY A 7 -3.45 21.18 33.82
C GLY A 7 -3.30 22.61 34.35
N MET A 8 -3.28 22.75 35.68
CA MET A 8 -3.24 24.05 36.34
C MET A 8 -1.93 24.80 36.00
N GLY A 9 -2.07 25.99 35.42
CA GLY A 9 -0.95 26.83 34.98
C GLY A 9 -0.57 26.68 33.51
N ALA A 10 -1.24 25.81 32.74
CA ALA A 10 -1.05 25.72 31.29
C ALA A 10 -1.71 26.91 30.56
N PRO A 11 -1.26 27.25 29.33
CA PRO A 11 -1.93 28.24 28.49
C PRO A 11 -3.44 27.99 28.40
N HIS A 12 -4.23 29.05 28.48
CA HIS A 12 -5.69 28.96 28.40
C HIS A 12 -6.14 28.91 26.94
N ASP A 13 -5.82 27.83 26.25
CA ASP A 13 -6.23 27.56 24.88
C ASP A 13 -6.75 26.11 24.72
N HIS A 14 -7.12 25.77 23.49
CA HIS A 14 -7.58 24.42 23.12
C HIS A 14 -6.58 23.71 22.20
N ASP A 15 -5.30 24.09 22.27
CA ASP A 15 -4.27 23.50 21.42
C ASP A 15 -3.79 22.15 21.99
N TYR A 16 -4.64 21.13 21.86
CA TYR A 16 -4.28 19.77 22.22
C TYR A 16 -3.17 19.18 21.33
N HIS A 17 -2.90 19.78 20.16
CA HIS A 17 -1.75 19.37 19.35
C HIS A 17 -0.44 19.78 20.00
N ALA A 18 -0.37 20.94 20.65
CA ALA A 18 0.79 21.33 21.46
C ALA A 18 1.04 20.35 22.61
N VAL A 19 -0.03 19.83 23.23
CA VAL A 19 0.06 18.78 24.27
C VAL A 19 0.64 17.49 23.69
N GLU A 20 0.12 17.02 22.56
CA GLU A 20 0.63 15.81 21.89
C GLU A 20 2.10 15.94 21.48
N GLN A 21 2.50 17.09 20.93
CA GLN A 21 3.88 17.37 20.56
C GLN A 21 4.80 17.37 21.78
N TRP A 22 4.37 17.97 22.89
CA TRP A 22 5.13 17.95 24.13
C TRP A 22 5.28 16.52 24.68
N ILE A 23 4.21 15.72 24.67
CA ILE A 23 4.25 14.31 25.07
C ILE A 23 5.25 13.55 24.20
N ALA A 24 5.19 13.69 22.87
CA ALA A 24 6.12 13.01 21.97
C ALA A 24 7.58 13.38 22.23
N ALA A 25 7.86 14.64 22.60
CA ALA A 25 9.20 15.13 22.87
C ALA A 25 9.75 14.74 24.25
N ASN A 26 8.88 14.59 25.26
CA ASN A 26 9.29 14.45 26.67
C ASN A 26 9.00 13.07 27.27
N CYS A 27 8.16 12.25 26.63
CA CYS A 27 7.86 10.90 27.08
C CYS A 27 8.81 9.88 26.46
N ASN A 28 8.84 8.69 27.04
CA ASN A 28 9.51 7.52 26.49
C ASN A 28 8.51 6.35 26.40
N GLN A 29 8.95 5.20 25.92
CA GLN A 29 8.09 4.04 25.80
C GLN A 29 7.55 3.50 27.14
N ALA A 30 8.10 3.92 28.28
CA ALA A 30 7.68 3.51 29.62
C ALA A 30 6.78 4.51 30.35
N THR A 31 6.40 5.60 29.70
CA THR A 31 5.48 6.59 30.25
C THR A 31 4.04 6.06 30.22
N ASP A 32 3.35 6.16 31.36
CA ASP A 32 1.94 5.78 31.57
C ASP A 32 1.58 4.33 31.21
N LEU A 33 2.52 3.41 31.35
CA LEU A 33 2.27 2.00 31.11
C LEU A 33 1.24 1.43 32.11
N PRO A 34 0.26 0.63 31.64
CA PRO A 34 -0.69 -0.04 32.52
C PRO A 34 -0.01 -1.11 33.37
N ALA A 35 -0.66 -1.53 34.45
CA ALA A 35 -0.26 -2.73 35.18
C ALA A 35 -0.40 -3.98 34.28
N THR A 36 0.45 -4.97 34.51
CA THR A 36 0.41 -6.24 33.78
C THR A 36 -0.88 -7.00 34.09
N GLY A 37 -1.51 -7.57 33.06
CA GLY A 37 -2.79 -8.26 33.18
C GLY A 37 -4.02 -7.37 33.29
N ALA A 38 -3.87 -6.04 33.24
CA ALA A 38 -5.00 -5.10 33.30
C ALA A 38 -5.76 -4.94 31.97
N PHE A 39 -5.34 -5.65 30.92
CA PHE A 39 -5.87 -5.50 29.57
C PHE A 39 -5.86 -6.83 28.81
N GLU A 40 -6.77 -6.93 27.83
CA GLU A 40 -6.83 -8.01 26.86
C GLU A 40 -6.76 -7.40 25.46
N LEU A 41 -5.82 -7.86 24.64
CA LEU A 41 -5.66 -7.37 23.27
C LEU A 41 -6.40 -8.31 22.30
N PRO A 42 -7.40 -7.81 21.55
CA PRO A 42 -8.08 -8.62 20.54
C PRO A 42 -7.12 -8.98 19.40
N VAL A 43 -7.30 -10.16 18.82
CA VAL A 43 -6.59 -10.54 17.59
C VAL A 43 -7.19 -9.76 16.42
N ILE A 44 -6.33 -9.29 15.51
CA ILE A 44 -6.76 -8.58 14.30
C ILE A 44 -7.05 -9.62 13.21
N GLU A 45 -8.27 -9.60 12.69
CA GLU A 45 -8.70 -10.45 11.58
C GLU A 45 -9.12 -9.61 10.36
N PRO A 46 -8.69 -9.98 9.13
CA PRO A 46 -7.75 -11.05 8.83
C PRO A 46 -6.32 -10.75 9.30
N ALA A 47 -5.54 -11.80 9.55
CA ALA A 47 -4.12 -11.67 9.88
C ALA A 47 -3.35 -11.00 8.73
N LEU A 48 -2.34 -10.20 9.08
CA LEU A 48 -1.49 -9.53 8.09
C LEU A 48 -0.71 -10.55 7.26
N ASN A 49 -0.82 -10.47 5.95
CA ASN A 49 0.01 -11.20 4.99
C ASN A 49 0.67 -10.23 4.00
N LEU A 50 1.52 -10.76 3.10
CA LEU A 50 2.23 -9.97 2.09
C LEU A 50 1.32 -9.21 1.11
N ASP A 51 0.09 -9.69 0.91
CA ASP A 51 -0.90 -9.05 0.03
C ASP A 51 -1.78 -8.02 0.77
N SER A 52 -1.63 -7.90 2.09
CA SER A 52 -2.46 -7.04 2.93
C SER A 52 -2.06 -5.57 2.83
N ASN A 53 -3.03 -4.67 3.05
CA ASN A 53 -2.73 -3.26 3.20
C ASN A 53 -2.10 -3.01 4.59
N PHE A 54 -0.77 -3.00 4.64
CA PHE A 54 0.00 -2.77 5.87
C PHE A 54 -0.38 -1.46 6.59
N GLY A 55 -0.69 -0.39 5.85
CA GLY A 55 -1.06 0.91 6.44
C GLY A 55 -2.36 0.84 7.24
N LEU A 56 -3.39 0.21 6.67
CA LEU A 56 -4.67 -0.02 7.36
C LEU A 56 -4.50 -0.94 8.58
N TRP A 57 -3.76 -2.04 8.43
CA TRP A 57 -3.48 -2.96 9.53
C TRP A 57 -2.69 -2.28 10.66
N TYR A 58 -1.64 -1.51 10.33
CA TYR A 58 -0.84 -0.78 11.31
C TYR A 58 -1.70 0.26 12.07
N SER A 59 -2.61 0.94 11.38
CA SER A 59 -3.56 1.86 12.01
C SER A 59 -4.45 1.15 13.05
N GLN A 60 -4.95 -0.05 12.71
CA GLN A 60 -5.72 -0.88 13.65
C GLN A 60 -4.88 -1.30 14.87
N VAL A 61 -3.65 -1.75 14.65
CA VAL A 61 -2.70 -2.08 15.73
C VAL A 61 -2.52 -0.89 16.68
N VAL A 62 -2.18 0.28 16.13
CA VAL A 62 -1.96 1.49 16.93
C VAL A 62 -3.22 1.88 17.69
N GLN A 63 -4.38 1.79 17.08
CA GLN A 63 -5.65 2.15 17.72
C GLN A 63 -5.99 1.22 18.89
N ILE A 64 -5.84 -0.10 18.72
CA ILE A 64 -6.04 -1.08 19.79
C ILE A 64 -5.07 -0.77 20.94
N LEU A 65 -3.78 -0.58 20.63
CA LEU A 65 -2.78 -0.31 21.67
C LEU A 65 -2.99 1.06 22.34
N LYS A 66 -3.54 2.05 21.64
CA LYS A 66 -3.90 3.36 22.24
C LYS A 66 -4.93 3.21 23.34
N TRP A 67 -5.95 2.37 23.16
CA TRP A 67 -6.98 2.13 24.19
C TRP A 67 -6.43 1.54 25.49
N HIS A 68 -5.25 0.95 25.43
CA HIS A 68 -4.57 0.35 26.59
C HIS A 68 -3.31 1.12 27.01
N ASN A 69 -3.03 2.31 26.45
CA ASN A 69 -1.80 3.07 26.68
C ASN A 69 -0.50 2.31 26.35
N LEU A 70 -0.54 1.42 25.36
CA LEU A 70 0.59 0.58 24.92
C LEU A 70 1.17 1.02 23.57
N TYR A 71 0.56 1.95 22.86
CA TYR A 71 0.92 2.30 21.47
C TYR A 71 2.37 2.77 21.30
N ARG A 72 2.97 3.35 22.34
CA ARG A 72 4.38 3.77 22.33
C ARG A 72 5.34 2.59 22.23
N LEU A 73 4.93 1.38 22.64
CA LEU A 73 5.76 0.18 22.62
C LEU A 73 6.04 -0.35 21.21
N VAL A 74 5.23 0.04 20.21
CA VAL A 74 5.42 -0.36 18.81
C VAL A 74 5.99 0.75 17.95
N ASP A 75 6.21 1.93 18.53
CA ASP A 75 6.77 3.08 17.83
C ASP A 75 8.31 3.02 17.89
N PRO A 76 9.00 2.76 16.76
CA PRO A 76 10.46 2.68 16.74
C PRO A 76 11.15 4.03 16.88
N ASP A 77 10.44 5.14 16.65
CA ASP A 77 10.99 6.49 16.79
C ASP A 77 10.92 6.97 18.26
N GLN A 78 10.08 6.31 19.08
CA GLN A 78 9.99 6.58 20.51
C GLN A 78 11.17 5.97 21.27
N LYS A 79 11.90 6.80 22.03
CA LYS A 79 13.03 6.33 22.85
C LYS A 79 12.59 5.28 23.88
N ARG A 80 13.37 4.21 24.00
CA ARG A 80 13.27 3.24 25.12
C ARG A 80 13.64 3.91 26.44
N PRO A 81 13.09 3.44 27.58
CA PRO A 81 13.55 3.89 28.89
C PRO A 81 15.01 3.49 29.13
N PHE A 82 15.72 4.28 29.94
CA PHE A 82 17.00 3.86 30.51
C PHE A 82 16.81 2.67 31.47
N ARG A 83 17.88 1.92 31.74
CA ARG A 83 17.81 0.72 32.60
C ARG A 83 17.42 1.04 34.04
N ASP A 84 17.79 2.20 34.53
CA ASP A 84 17.50 2.73 35.87
C ASP A 84 16.14 3.47 35.95
N HIS A 85 15.40 3.56 34.85
CA HIS A 85 14.05 4.12 34.86
C HIS A 85 13.14 3.29 35.78
N PRO A 86 12.31 3.90 36.63
CA PRO A 86 11.47 3.17 37.60
C PRO A 86 10.55 2.13 36.94
N ASN A 87 10.13 2.39 35.70
CA ASN A 87 9.27 1.49 34.92
C ASN A 87 10.03 0.57 33.95
N SER A 88 11.36 0.46 34.01
CA SER A 88 12.14 -0.32 33.02
C SER A 88 11.77 -1.81 33.01
N ALA A 89 11.56 -2.40 34.18
CA ALA A 89 11.12 -3.80 34.31
C ALA A 89 9.70 -4.01 33.74
N LEU A 90 8.77 -3.10 34.03
CA LEU A 90 7.41 -3.14 33.51
C LEU A 90 7.39 -2.99 31.99
N TRP A 91 8.15 -2.03 31.46
CA TRP A 91 8.34 -1.84 30.02
C TRP A 91 8.85 -3.12 29.36
N LEU A 92 9.88 -3.75 29.92
CA LEU A 92 10.48 -4.98 29.38
C LEU A 92 9.46 -6.13 29.31
N GLN A 93 8.61 -6.28 30.33
CA GLN A 93 7.57 -7.29 30.33
C GLN A 93 6.49 -6.99 29.27
N LEU A 94 5.99 -5.76 29.23
CA LEU A 94 4.90 -5.37 28.33
C LEU A 94 5.32 -5.37 26.87
N THR A 95 6.54 -4.93 26.53
CA THR A 95 7.02 -4.97 25.14
C THR A 95 7.10 -6.41 24.61
N LYS A 96 7.50 -7.38 25.45
CA LYS A 96 7.51 -8.80 25.09
C LYS A 96 6.09 -9.36 24.93
N GLN A 97 5.16 -8.95 25.78
CA GLN A 97 3.76 -9.33 25.67
C GLN A 97 3.12 -8.78 24.39
N VAL A 98 3.36 -7.50 24.07
CA VAL A 98 2.88 -6.87 22.84
C VAL A 98 3.51 -7.52 21.61
N ARG A 99 4.81 -7.84 21.63
CA ARG A 99 5.44 -8.62 20.55
C ARG A 99 4.72 -9.94 20.33
N ALA A 100 4.51 -10.73 21.40
CA ALA A 100 3.86 -12.03 21.27
C ALA A 100 2.41 -11.91 20.77
N TRP A 101 1.72 -10.82 21.12
CA TRP A 101 0.42 -10.50 20.54
C TRP A 101 0.52 -10.14 19.05
N LEU A 102 1.49 -9.32 18.64
CA LEU A 102 1.70 -8.98 17.22
C LEU A 102 1.96 -10.22 16.35
N GLY A 103 2.73 -11.20 16.84
CA GLY A 103 2.95 -12.47 16.13
C GLY A 103 1.64 -13.22 15.82
N ARG A 104 0.65 -13.16 16.72
CA ARG A 104 -0.69 -13.75 16.49
C ARG A 104 -1.57 -12.96 15.52
N CYS A 105 -1.20 -11.72 15.20
CA CYS A 105 -1.94 -10.83 14.30
C CYS A 105 -1.36 -10.83 12.88
N ILE A 106 -0.34 -11.64 12.61
CA ILE A 106 0.27 -11.81 11.29
C ILE A 106 0.22 -13.27 10.86
N ASP A 107 0.33 -13.49 9.56
CA ASP A 107 0.38 -14.82 8.97
C ASP A 107 1.64 -15.59 9.43
N PRO A 108 1.54 -16.87 9.81
CA PRO A 108 2.69 -17.63 10.30
C PRO A 108 3.86 -17.74 9.30
N ASP A 109 3.59 -17.77 7.99
CA ASP A 109 4.65 -17.82 6.98
C ASP A 109 5.41 -16.49 6.96
N LEU A 110 4.67 -15.37 7.06
CA LEU A 110 5.26 -14.04 7.20
C LEU A 110 6.06 -13.91 8.50
N GLU A 111 5.56 -14.43 9.63
CA GLU A 111 6.31 -14.43 10.89
C GLU A 111 7.62 -15.22 10.75
N GLN A 112 7.58 -16.37 10.10
CA GLN A 112 8.75 -17.22 9.88
C GLN A 112 9.80 -16.51 9.02
N GLU A 113 9.40 -15.82 7.94
CA GLU A 113 10.32 -15.01 7.11
C GLU A 113 11.08 -13.97 7.96
N LEU A 114 10.36 -13.23 8.81
CA LEU A 114 10.95 -12.19 9.66
C LEU A 114 11.93 -12.77 10.69
N VAL A 115 11.63 -13.93 11.27
CA VAL A 115 12.47 -14.59 12.27
C VAL A 115 13.76 -15.15 11.65
N VAL A 116 13.70 -15.67 10.43
CA VAL A 116 14.88 -16.22 9.73
C VAL A 116 15.86 -15.10 9.37
N GLU A 117 15.37 -13.93 8.99
CA GLU A 117 16.22 -12.80 8.61
C GLU A 117 16.92 -12.13 9.81
N ASP A 118 16.28 -12.04 10.97
CA ASP A 118 16.82 -11.33 12.13
C ASP A 118 16.57 -12.06 13.47
N ASN A 119 17.58 -12.81 13.91
CA ASN A 119 17.60 -13.56 15.18
C ASN A 119 17.50 -12.68 16.46
N LYS A 120 17.35 -11.35 16.34
CA LYS A 120 17.42 -10.42 17.49
C LYS A 120 16.14 -9.65 17.76
N VAL A 121 15.03 -9.98 17.12
CA VAL A 121 13.77 -9.26 17.30
C VAL A 121 13.06 -9.71 18.58
N GLU A 122 13.44 -9.11 19.72
CA GLU A 122 12.87 -9.44 21.04
C GLU A 122 11.73 -8.50 21.44
N TYR A 123 11.79 -7.23 21.04
CA TYR A 123 10.88 -6.18 21.50
C TYR A 123 9.87 -5.76 20.42
N ALA A 124 8.73 -5.21 20.84
CA ALA A 124 7.63 -4.89 19.94
C ALA A 124 7.97 -3.80 18.92
N ASP A 125 8.77 -2.80 19.30
CA ASP A 125 9.25 -1.73 18.42
C ASP A 125 10.24 -2.26 17.36
N GLU A 126 11.11 -3.19 17.74
CA GLU A 126 12.03 -3.88 16.81
C GLU A 126 11.23 -4.69 15.79
N PHE A 127 10.27 -5.47 16.29
CA PHE A 127 9.40 -6.29 15.45
C PHE A 127 8.62 -5.44 14.47
N MET A 128 8.04 -4.34 14.94
CA MET A 128 7.29 -3.43 14.08
C MET A 128 8.18 -2.77 13.02
N ARG A 129 9.41 -2.38 13.37
CA ARG A 129 10.37 -1.84 12.41
C ARG A 129 10.73 -2.86 11.33
N VAL A 130 11.12 -4.08 11.73
CA VAL A 130 11.50 -5.15 10.79
C VAL A 130 10.32 -5.53 9.89
N LEU A 131 9.12 -5.70 10.47
CA LEU A 131 7.90 -5.94 9.70
C LEU A 131 7.61 -4.82 8.70
N LYS A 132 7.69 -3.55 9.12
CA LYS A 132 7.48 -2.39 8.24
C LYS A 132 8.48 -2.36 7.09
N ASP A 133 9.75 -2.66 7.36
CA ASP A 133 10.80 -2.69 6.35
C ASP A 133 10.64 -3.88 5.40
N HIS A 134 10.26 -5.06 5.91
CA HIS A 134 9.93 -6.24 5.10
C HIS A 134 8.75 -5.98 4.18
N MET A 135 7.64 -5.48 4.72
CA MET A 135 6.45 -5.16 3.93
C MET A 135 6.75 -4.12 2.85
N LYS A 136 7.62 -3.14 3.14
CA LYS A 136 8.10 -2.19 2.12
C LYS A 136 8.97 -2.87 1.07
N SER A 137 9.89 -3.74 1.46
CA SER A 137 10.83 -4.41 0.54
C SER A 137 10.10 -5.36 -0.41
N SER A 138 9.18 -6.17 0.11
CA SER A 138 8.32 -7.08 -0.64
C SER A 138 7.42 -6.32 -1.63
N ARG A 139 6.89 -5.15 -1.22
CA ARG A 139 6.11 -4.27 -2.12
C ARG A 139 6.95 -3.66 -3.23
N ARG A 140 8.26 -3.39 -3.05
CA ARG A 140 9.10 -2.81 -4.12
C ARG A 140 9.14 -3.70 -5.36
N GLY A 141 9.22 -5.02 -5.19
CA GLY A 141 9.19 -5.97 -6.30
C GLY A 141 7.86 -5.91 -7.06
N ALA A 142 6.75 -5.88 -6.33
CA ALA A 142 5.41 -5.77 -6.91
C ALA A 142 5.18 -4.42 -7.61
N ILE A 143 5.57 -3.31 -6.99
CA ILE A 143 5.51 -1.95 -7.58
C ILE A 143 6.35 -1.89 -8.85
N LYS A 144 7.61 -2.34 -8.80
CA LYS A 144 8.51 -2.39 -9.95
C LYS A 144 7.90 -3.21 -11.10
N ARG A 145 7.29 -4.36 -10.79
CA ARG A 145 6.61 -5.19 -11.79
C ARG A 145 5.39 -4.48 -12.37
N ALA A 146 4.50 -3.92 -11.55
CA ALA A 146 3.31 -3.20 -12.02
C ALA A 146 3.67 -2.01 -12.93
N CYS A 147 4.74 -1.30 -12.57
CA CYS A 147 5.38 -0.27 -13.38
C CYS A 147 5.77 -0.79 -14.78
N PHE A 148 6.60 -1.83 -14.84
CA PHE A 148 7.02 -2.40 -16.12
C PHE A 148 5.84 -3.00 -16.90
N ASP A 149 4.90 -3.65 -16.24
CA ASP A 149 3.70 -4.18 -16.88
C ASP A 149 2.92 -3.07 -17.62
N ILE A 150 2.90 -1.85 -17.10
CA ILE A 150 2.30 -0.71 -17.83
C ILE A 150 3.21 -0.24 -18.96
N TRP A 151 4.48 0.06 -18.70
CA TRP A 151 5.39 0.62 -19.73
C TRP A 151 5.68 -0.32 -20.90
N ASP A 152 5.73 -1.61 -20.63
CA ASP A 152 6.01 -2.65 -21.61
C ASP A 152 4.73 -3.20 -22.25
N ALA A 153 3.55 -2.69 -21.91
CA ALA A 153 2.32 -3.05 -22.59
C ALA A 153 2.44 -2.73 -24.09
N ARG A 154 2.25 -3.75 -24.94
CA ARG A 154 2.15 -3.59 -26.39
C ARG A 154 0.78 -4.04 -26.87
N LEU A 155 0.28 -3.37 -27.90
CA LEU A 155 -0.98 -3.75 -28.53
C LEU A 155 -0.87 -5.12 -29.23
N GLU A 156 0.29 -5.41 -29.82
CA GLU A 156 0.55 -6.68 -30.54
C GLU A 156 0.56 -7.92 -29.64
N ASP A 157 0.74 -7.76 -28.33
CA ASP A 157 0.70 -8.86 -27.35
C ASP A 157 -0.74 -9.32 -27.05
N LEU A 158 -1.74 -8.61 -27.55
CA LEU A 158 -3.15 -8.83 -27.23
C LEU A 158 -3.98 -8.96 -28.52
N PRO A 159 -5.02 -9.80 -28.52
CA PRO A 159 -5.73 -10.16 -29.76
C PRO A 159 -6.66 -9.05 -30.27
N THR A 160 -7.03 -8.08 -29.43
CA THR A 160 -7.98 -7.01 -29.78
C THR A 160 -7.61 -5.71 -29.09
N ILE A 161 -8.03 -4.58 -29.68
CA ILE A 161 -7.85 -3.25 -29.09
C ILE A 161 -8.63 -3.16 -27.78
N ARG A 162 -9.84 -3.74 -27.73
CA ARG A 162 -10.65 -3.80 -26.51
C ARG A 162 -9.93 -4.50 -25.37
N GLU A 163 -9.28 -5.63 -25.65
CA GLU A 163 -8.52 -6.35 -24.62
C GLU A 163 -7.30 -5.56 -24.16
N PHE A 164 -6.59 -4.89 -25.08
CA PHE A 164 -5.49 -3.99 -24.72
C PHE A 164 -5.91 -2.85 -23.78
N VAL A 165 -6.99 -2.15 -24.11
CA VAL A 165 -7.53 -1.09 -23.23
C VAL A 165 -7.94 -1.68 -21.87
N SER A 166 -8.60 -2.83 -21.86
CA SER A 166 -9.03 -3.48 -20.61
C SER A 166 -7.86 -3.89 -19.72
N VAL A 167 -6.79 -4.46 -20.31
CA VAL A 167 -5.59 -4.87 -19.59
C VAL A 167 -4.88 -3.65 -19.00
N LEU A 168 -4.73 -2.57 -19.76
CA LEU A 168 -4.13 -1.34 -19.24
C LEU A 168 -4.94 -0.70 -18.11
N LYS A 169 -6.28 -0.68 -18.20
CA LYS A 169 -7.16 -0.25 -17.09
C LYS A 169 -6.89 -1.06 -15.83
N GLN A 170 -6.85 -2.39 -15.96
CA GLN A 170 -6.61 -3.27 -14.82
C GLN A 170 -5.22 -3.08 -14.23
N ARG A 171 -4.18 -2.94 -15.07
CA ARG A 171 -2.80 -2.72 -14.63
C ARG A 171 -2.66 -1.39 -13.89
N LEU A 172 -3.24 -0.31 -14.39
CA LEU A 172 -3.23 0.99 -13.72
C LEU A 172 -3.94 0.93 -12.36
N HIS A 173 -5.12 0.33 -12.29
CA HIS A 173 -5.83 0.12 -11.02
C HIS A 173 -4.99 -0.65 -10.02
N SER A 174 -4.40 -1.78 -10.46
CA SER A 174 -3.54 -2.61 -9.60
C SER A 174 -2.31 -1.83 -9.11
N ALA A 175 -1.72 -1.01 -9.96
CA ALA A 175 -0.60 -0.15 -9.58
C ALA A 175 -1.01 0.93 -8.57
N SER A 176 -2.21 1.49 -8.69
CA SER A 176 -2.78 2.41 -7.70
C SER A 176 -2.97 1.73 -6.35
N ASP A 177 -3.51 0.50 -6.32
CA ASP A 177 -3.68 -0.28 -5.08
C ASP A 177 -2.34 -0.60 -4.40
N LEU A 178 -1.29 -0.78 -5.20
CA LEU A 178 0.09 -0.98 -4.73
C LEU A 178 0.80 0.31 -4.32
N GLU A 179 0.15 1.48 -4.44
CA GLU A 179 0.75 2.79 -4.20
C GLU A 179 2.02 3.02 -5.04
N ALA A 180 2.04 2.48 -6.27
CA ALA A 180 3.17 2.58 -7.19
C ALA A 180 3.43 4.01 -7.72
N ASN A 181 2.54 4.97 -7.40
CA ASN A 181 2.58 6.36 -7.84
C ASN A 181 2.63 6.52 -9.38
N ILE A 182 2.04 5.57 -10.11
CA ILE A 182 1.90 5.68 -11.57
C ILE A 182 0.75 6.64 -11.86
N LEU A 183 1.10 7.83 -12.35
CA LEU A 183 0.09 8.83 -12.70
C LEU A 183 -0.71 8.41 -13.94
N PRO A 184 -2.02 8.72 -14.00
CA PRO A 184 -2.89 8.36 -15.12
C PRO A 184 -2.36 8.86 -16.48
N TYR A 185 -1.68 10.01 -16.48
CA TYR A 185 -0.98 10.56 -17.65
C TYR A 185 -0.03 9.54 -18.30
N HIS A 186 0.80 8.84 -17.52
CA HIS A 186 1.77 7.89 -18.08
C HIS A 186 1.09 6.71 -18.77
N ALA A 187 0.02 6.18 -18.16
CA ALA A 187 -0.75 5.10 -18.74
C ALA A 187 -1.48 5.54 -20.03
N LEU A 188 -2.00 6.77 -20.06
CA LEU A 188 -2.57 7.36 -21.28
C LEU A 188 -1.54 7.45 -22.41
N ILE A 189 -0.33 7.97 -22.13
CA ILE A 189 0.72 8.09 -23.15
C ILE A 189 1.12 6.72 -23.69
N VAL A 190 1.28 5.71 -22.85
CA VAL A 190 1.54 4.34 -23.31
C VAL A 190 0.40 3.85 -24.21
N MET A 191 -0.84 3.97 -23.75
CA MET A 191 -2.01 3.52 -24.50
C MET A 191 -2.09 4.21 -25.88
N LEU A 192 -2.04 5.54 -25.91
CA LEU A 192 -2.21 6.32 -27.13
C LEU A 192 -1.08 6.07 -28.14
N ARG A 193 0.17 5.93 -27.68
CA ARG A 193 1.30 5.57 -28.57
C ARG A 193 1.15 4.18 -29.19
N GLN A 194 0.60 3.21 -28.46
CA GLN A 194 0.34 1.90 -29.04
C GLN A 194 -0.81 1.96 -30.07
N LEU A 195 -1.84 2.78 -29.84
CA LEU A 195 -2.94 2.97 -30.79
C LEU A 195 -2.53 3.76 -32.05
N GLU A 196 -1.57 4.66 -31.93
CA GLU A 196 -0.97 5.39 -33.07
C GLU A 196 -0.38 4.44 -34.13
N THR A 197 0.08 3.25 -33.71
CA THR A 197 0.61 2.24 -34.64
C THR A 197 -0.47 1.58 -35.52
N VAL A 198 -1.76 1.78 -35.20
CA VAL A 198 -2.89 1.28 -35.97
C VAL A 198 -3.36 2.39 -36.92
N PRO A 199 -3.23 2.24 -38.26
CA PRO A 199 -3.53 3.30 -39.20
C PRO A 199 -4.95 3.89 -39.09
N THR A 200 -5.93 3.08 -38.69
CA THR A 200 -7.32 3.52 -38.49
C THR A 200 -7.56 4.31 -37.20
N LEU A 201 -6.63 4.26 -36.24
CA LEU A 201 -6.70 4.96 -34.95
C LEU A 201 -5.68 6.09 -34.81
N ASP A 202 -4.69 6.18 -35.70
CA ASP A 202 -3.64 7.21 -35.68
C ASP A 202 -4.19 8.62 -35.46
N ALA A 203 -5.10 9.08 -36.33
CA ALA A 203 -5.68 10.41 -36.23
C ALA A 203 -6.45 10.65 -34.90
N PHE A 204 -7.09 9.61 -34.36
CA PHE A 204 -7.75 9.68 -33.05
C PHE A 204 -6.71 9.79 -31.93
N ALA A 205 -5.71 8.92 -31.91
CA ALA A 205 -4.66 8.90 -30.90
C ALA A 205 -3.89 10.22 -30.86
N MET A 206 -3.50 10.74 -32.02
CA MET A 206 -2.83 12.03 -32.15
C MET A 206 -3.69 13.21 -31.69
N SER A 207 -5.01 13.16 -31.90
CA SER A 207 -5.93 14.16 -31.38
C SER A 207 -5.96 14.17 -29.85
N GLU A 208 -6.05 13.00 -29.21
CA GLU A 208 -6.04 12.87 -27.75
C GLU A 208 -4.69 13.27 -27.13
N ILE A 209 -3.56 12.90 -27.75
CA ILE A 209 -2.23 13.34 -27.31
C ILE A 209 -2.14 14.86 -27.30
N ARG A 210 -2.57 15.54 -28.36
CA ARG A 210 -2.58 17.01 -28.44
C ARG A 210 -3.46 17.65 -27.36
N LYS A 211 -4.62 17.05 -27.04
CA LYS A 211 -5.49 17.52 -25.95
C LYS A 211 -4.80 17.41 -24.59
N LEU A 212 -4.05 16.34 -24.35
CA LEU A 212 -3.25 16.19 -23.13
C LEU A 212 -2.15 17.25 -23.09
N GLU A 213 -1.36 17.38 -24.15
CA GLU A 213 -0.25 18.33 -24.24
C GLU A 213 -0.67 19.81 -24.12
N ALA A 214 -1.92 20.13 -24.46
CA ALA A 214 -2.46 21.48 -24.32
C ALA A 214 -2.77 21.89 -22.86
N ARG A 215 -2.71 20.97 -21.89
CA ARG A 215 -2.92 21.28 -20.46
C ARG A 215 -1.72 22.05 -19.89
N ALA A 216 -1.96 22.88 -18.88
CA ALA A 216 -0.89 23.65 -18.24
C ALA A 216 0.13 22.75 -17.53
N ASN A 217 -0.34 21.71 -16.84
CA ASN A 217 0.50 20.66 -16.28
C ASN A 217 -0.11 19.28 -16.60
N PRO A 218 0.14 18.71 -17.78
CA PRO A 218 -0.52 17.47 -18.20
C PRO A 218 -0.24 16.29 -17.25
N VAL A 219 0.93 16.28 -16.61
CA VAL A 219 1.31 15.20 -15.69
C VAL A 219 0.47 15.25 -14.41
N ALA A 220 0.28 16.43 -13.82
CA ALA A 220 -0.45 16.59 -12.56
C ALA A 220 -1.97 16.76 -12.77
N ASP A 221 -2.38 17.41 -13.86
CA ASP A 221 -3.78 17.74 -14.13
C ASP A 221 -4.56 16.56 -14.74
N THR A 222 -3.89 15.48 -15.11
CA THR A 222 -4.56 14.28 -15.63
C THR A 222 -4.99 13.37 -14.48
N THR A 223 -6.30 13.18 -14.37
CA THR A 223 -6.95 12.40 -13.32
C THR A 223 -7.26 10.97 -13.77
N MET A 224 -7.67 10.11 -12.83
CA MET A 224 -8.20 8.79 -13.18
C MET A 224 -9.49 8.86 -13.98
N ALA A 225 -10.30 9.91 -13.77
CA ALA A 225 -11.52 10.13 -14.56
C ALA A 225 -11.16 10.38 -16.03
N ASP A 226 -10.20 11.27 -16.30
CA ASP A 226 -9.69 11.51 -17.65
C ASP A 226 -9.22 10.21 -18.33
N PHE A 227 -8.48 9.37 -17.60
CA PHE A 227 -8.02 8.09 -18.13
C PHE A 227 -9.18 7.18 -18.53
N TYR A 228 -10.20 7.04 -17.68
CA TYR A 228 -11.35 6.20 -17.97
C TYR A 228 -12.25 6.76 -19.07
N ASP A 229 -12.36 8.08 -19.18
CA ASP A 229 -13.11 8.75 -20.25
C ASP A 229 -12.46 8.48 -21.61
N VAL A 230 -11.14 8.61 -21.71
CA VAL A 230 -10.40 8.29 -22.95
C VAL A 230 -10.52 6.79 -23.28
N CYS A 231 -10.41 5.90 -22.29
CA CYS A 231 -10.66 4.47 -22.51
C CYS A 231 -12.06 4.22 -23.11
N THR A 232 -13.07 4.90 -22.58
CA THR A 232 -14.46 4.76 -23.05
C THR A 232 -14.61 5.29 -24.48
N ALA A 233 -13.98 6.43 -24.80
CA ALA A 233 -13.97 6.99 -26.15
C ALA A 233 -13.32 6.03 -27.17
N ILE A 234 -12.18 5.43 -26.83
CA ILE A 234 -11.51 4.42 -27.68
C ILE A 234 -12.44 3.23 -27.94
N LEU A 235 -13.05 2.67 -26.89
CA LEU A 235 -13.92 1.51 -27.01
C LEU A 235 -15.17 1.79 -27.87
N ASN A 236 -15.73 3.00 -27.75
CA ASN A 236 -16.83 3.44 -28.60
C ASN A 236 -16.39 3.57 -30.06
N TYR A 237 -15.22 4.18 -30.31
CA TYR A 237 -14.67 4.31 -31.66
C TYR A 237 -14.42 2.96 -32.33
N VAL A 238 -13.78 2.02 -31.60
CA VAL A 238 -13.53 0.65 -32.08
C VAL A 238 -14.83 -0.06 -32.43
N LYS A 239 -15.88 0.12 -31.61
CA LYS A 239 -17.20 -0.44 -31.87
C LYS A 239 -17.86 0.17 -33.11
N GLU A 240 -17.81 1.49 -33.27
CA GLU A 240 -18.40 2.20 -34.42
C GLU A 240 -17.72 1.86 -35.75
N LYS A 241 -16.42 1.54 -35.71
CA LYS A 241 -15.61 1.23 -36.88
C LYS A 241 -15.42 -0.26 -37.13
N GLU A 242 -16.02 -1.12 -36.31
CA GLU A 242 -15.93 -2.59 -36.40
C GLU A 242 -14.48 -3.09 -36.49
N LEU A 243 -13.56 -2.46 -35.74
CA LEU A 243 -12.12 -2.72 -35.85
C LEU A 243 -11.66 -3.99 -35.12
N ASP A 244 -12.42 -4.42 -34.12
CA ASP A 244 -12.18 -5.70 -33.46
C ASP A 244 -13.03 -6.76 -34.16
N PRO A 245 -12.45 -7.91 -34.55
CA PRO A 245 -13.25 -9.04 -35.02
C PRO A 245 -14.26 -9.41 -33.93
N GLU A 246 -15.49 -9.75 -34.30
CA GLU A 246 -16.44 -10.35 -33.36
C GLU A 246 -15.78 -11.58 -32.76
N VAL A 247 -15.33 -11.46 -31.50
CA VAL A 247 -14.78 -12.58 -30.76
C VAL A 247 -15.94 -13.54 -30.57
N ALA A 248 -16.00 -14.56 -31.43
CA ALA A 248 -16.90 -15.69 -31.27
C ALA A 248 -16.77 -16.15 -29.82
N THR A 249 -17.85 -16.00 -29.05
CA THR A 249 -17.86 -16.15 -27.59
C THR A 249 -17.22 -17.50 -27.23
N PRO A 250 -16.01 -17.52 -26.62
CA PRO A 250 -15.40 -18.78 -26.26
C PRO A 250 -16.23 -19.35 -25.12
N SER A 251 -16.68 -20.61 -25.28
CA SER A 251 -17.35 -21.38 -24.25
C SER A 251 -16.65 -21.19 -22.89
N ALA A 252 -17.44 -20.89 -21.85
CA ALA A 252 -16.98 -20.46 -20.52
C ALA A 252 -15.98 -21.42 -19.84
N HIS A 253 -15.84 -22.65 -20.34
CA HIS A 253 -14.90 -23.65 -19.82
C HIS A 253 -13.42 -23.41 -20.16
N SER A 254 -13.09 -22.63 -21.20
CA SER A 254 -11.68 -22.47 -21.62
C SER A 254 -10.92 -21.37 -20.86
N LYS A 255 -11.62 -20.36 -20.33
CA LYS A 255 -10.97 -19.17 -19.74
C LYS A 255 -10.44 -19.38 -18.32
N ALA A 256 -10.98 -20.34 -17.57
CA ALA A 256 -10.52 -20.62 -16.21
C ALA A 256 -9.15 -21.32 -16.17
N VAL A 257 -8.82 -22.11 -17.21
CA VAL A 257 -7.60 -22.94 -17.24
C VAL A 257 -6.36 -22.10 -17.62
N ASP A 258 -6.47 -21.15 -18.56
CA ASP A 258 -5.32 -20.35 -19.01
C ASP A 258 -4.93 -19.22 -18.04
N PHE A 259 -5.89 -18.65 -17.31
CA PHE A 259 -5.61 -17.60 -16.31
C PHE A 259 -4.90 -18.17 -15.07
N LEU A 260 -5.20 -19.42 -14.69
CA LEU A 260 -4.53 -20.13 -13.59
C LEU A 260 -3.14 -20.65 -14.00
N ARG A 261 -2.95 -21.02 -15.28
CA ARG A 261 -1.67 -21.55 -15.76
C ARG A 261 -0.56 -20.50 -15.80
N LYS A 262 -0.89 -19.24 -16.15
CA LYS A 262 0.08 -18.13 -16.16
C LYS A 262 0.46 -17.62 -14.75
N ARG A 263 -0.40 -17.83 -13.74
CA ARG A 263 -0.08 -17.47 -12.33
C ARG A 263 0.87 -18.47 -11.66
N ASN A 264 0.83 -19.75 -12.04
CA ASN A 264 1.63 -20.79 -11.38
C ASN A 264 3.06 -20.98 -11.92
N THR A 265 3.39 -20.48 -13.11
CA THR A 265 4.76 -20.60 -13.66
C THR A 265 5.78 -19.61 -13.08
N HIS A 266 5.37 -18.61 -12.30
CA HIS A 266 6.28 -17.61 -11.72
C HIS A 266 6.45 -17.67 -10.20
N ARG A 267 5.88 -18.69 -9.53
CA ARG A 267 6.11 -18.94 -8.08
C ARG A 267 7.26 -19.91 -7.78
N LEU A 268 8.02 -20.37 -8.79
CA LEU A 268 9.10 -21.36 -8.63
C LEU A 268 10.51 -20.82 -8.95
N ALA A 269 10.71 -19.50 -8.99
CA ALA A 269 12.01 -18.93 -9.28
C ALA A 269 12.30 -17.69 -8.43
N TYR A 270 12.19 -17.80 -7.11
CA TYR A 270 12.95 -17.04 -6.11
C TYR A 270 13.02 -17.86 -4.83
#